data_AF-V8N8P1-F1
#
_entry.id   AF-V8N8P1-F1
#
_cell.length_a   1.000
_cell.length_b   1.000
_cell.length_c   1.000
_cell.angle_alpha   90.00
_cell.angle_beta   90.00
_cell.angle_gamma   90.00
#
_symmetry.space_group_name_H-M   'P 1'
#
loop_
_entity.id
_entity.type
_entity.pdbx_description
1 polymer ?
#
loop_
_entity_poly.entity_id
_entity_poly.type
_entity_poly.pdbx_seq_one_letter_code
_entity_poly.pdbx_strand_id
1 'polypeptide(L)'
;NEPPWGFLQNLLSSAGLKIVRIVALVHRDLHPPAQLDVLKTLARLVVALQPGPRSGRGVEGTPQTAAILHRKRGNQLLQKTELFSILPGFGFKFLGELPPKGVSREDEAEEGREPTAVDPTARLTFNLRLTEAERQARESVPLPYHFSEEKKSSLLQTSTEEGKIYYEPDAADDFDDEDPDDDLDV
;
A
#
# COMPACT_ATOMS: atom_id res chain seq x y z
N ASN A 1 5.43 32.25 4.24
CA ASN A 1 6.19 31.04 4.61
C ASN A 1 6.51 30.27 3.35
N GLU A 2 7.60 30.64 2.69
CA GLU A 2 8.14 29.81 1.60
C GLU A 2 8.81 28.57 2.19
N PRO A 3 8.66 27.39 1.57
CA PRO A 3 9.37 26.21 2.03
C PRO A 3 10.89 26.43 1.91
N PRO A 4 11.69 26.03 2.91
CA PRO A 4 13.14 26.30 2.98
C PRO A 4 13.96 25.73 1.80
N TRP A 5 13.36 24.89 0.98
CA TRP A 5 13.97 24.25 -0.19
C TRP A 5 13.99 25.13 -1.44
N GLY A 6 13.11 26.14 -1.53
CA GLY A 6 13.07 27.07 -2.68
C GLY A 6 14.40 27.82 -2.86
N PHE A 7 15.07 28.14 -1.74
CA PHE A 7 16.38 28.76 -1.74
C PHE A 7 17.48 27.85 -2.30
N LEU A 8 17.48 26.58 -1.93
CA LEU A 8 18.47 25.61 -2.43
C LEU A 8 18.29 25.34 -3.92
N GLN A 9 17.05 25.28 -4.39
CA GLN A 9 16.75 25.05 -5.79
C GLN A 9 17.14 26.23 -6.68
N ASN A 10 16.89 27.47 -6.24
CA ASN A 10 17.31 28.67 -6.96
C ASN A 10 18.84 28.85 -6.96
N LEU A 11 19.52 28.59 -5.84
CA LEU A 11 20.96 28.68 -5.76
C LEU A 11 21.66 27.65 -6.67
N LEU A 12 21.19 26.41 -6.70
CA LEU A 12 21.79 25.35 -7.52
C LEU A 12 21.45 25.48 -9.01
N SER A 13 20.26 26.02 -9.35
CA SER A 13 19.90 26.34 -10.73
C SER A 13 20.76 27.48 -11.30
N SER A 14 21.12 28.48 -10.48
CA SER A 14 22.05 29.53 -10.87
C SER A 14 23.48 29.02 -11.16
N ALA A 15 23.82 27.84 -10.62
CA ALA A 15 25.09 27.15 -10.85
C ALA A 15 25.02 26.08 -11.97
N GLY A 16 23.88 25.94 -12.66
CA GLY A 16 23.69 24.94 -13.74
C GLY A 16 23.59 23.49 -13.26
N LEU A 17 23.39 23.26 -11.96
CA LEU A 17 23.37 21.92 -11.36
C LEU A 17 21.93 21.45 -11.11
N LYS A 18 21.58 20.27 -11.63
CA LYS A 18 20.27 19.64 -11.41
C LYS A 18 20.30 18.76 -10.17
N ILE A 19 19.45 19.04 -9.19
CA ILE A 19 19.31 18.18 -8.00
C ILE A 19 18.63 16.87 -8.41
N VAL A 20 19.36 15.77 -8.33
CA VAL A 20 18.81 14.43 -8.64
C VAL A 20 18.23 13.78 -7.38
N ARG A 21 18.91 13.91 -6.23
CA ARG A 21 18.49 13.36 -4.93
C ARG A 21 18.99 14.22 -3.78
N ILE A 22 18.20 14.29 -2.71
CA ILE A 22 18.58 14.91 -1.44
C ILE A 22 18.54 13.81 -0.37
N VAL A 23 19.60 13.74 0.44
CA VAL A 23 19.69 12.83 1.59
C VAL A 23 19.92 13.69 2.83
N ALA A 24 19.11 13.47 3.87
CA ALA A 24 19.21 14.19 5.13
C ALA A 24 19.24 13.20 6.30
N LEU A 25 20.16 13.43 7.24
CA LEU A 25 20.21 12.71 8.52
C LEU A 25 19.51 13.58 9.56
N VAL A 26 18.49 13.04 10.23
CA VAL A 26 17.68 13.76 11.22
C VAL A 26 17.64 12.99 12.51
N HIS A 27 18.05 13.63 13.61
CA HIS A 27 17.96 13.07 14.95
C HIS A 27 16.55 13.25 15.52
N ARG A 28 15.88 12.15 15.85
CA ARG A 28 14.48 12.18 16.33
C ARG A 28 14.31 12.96 17.64
N ASP A 29 15.35 13.05 18.46
CA ASP A 29 15.30 13.67 19.79
C ASP A 29 15.36 15.20 19.76
N LEU A 30 15.81 15.79 18.63
CA LEU A 30 15.97 17.23 18.48
C LEU A 30 14.79 17.92 17.78
N HIS A 31 13.79 17.14 17.34
CA HIS A 31 12.67 17.65 16.56
C HIS A 31 11.32 17.21 17.12
N PRO A 32 10.33 18.10 17.20
CA PRO A 32 8.96 17.74 17.52
C PRO A 32 8.40 16.67 16.56
N PRO A 33 7.54 15.75 17.04
CA PRO A 33 7.00 14.68 16.22
C PRO A 33 6.22 15.19 15.00
N ALA A 34 5.51 16.32 15.13
CA ALA A 34 4.79 16.94 14.03
C ALA A 34 5.71 17.33 12.85
N GLN A 35 6.93 17.81 13.12
CA GLN A 35 7.90 18.15 12.06
C GLN A 35 8.46 16.89 11.40
N LEU A 36 8.69 15.84 12.18
CA LEU A 36 9.13 14.54 11.67
C LEU A 36 8.07 13.92 10.76
N ASP A 37 6.78 14.08 11.07
CA ASP A 37 5.69 13.55 10.25
C ASP A 37 5.57 14.31 8.93
N VAL A 38 5.70 15.64 8.93
CA VAL A 38 5.81 16.42 7.69
C VAL A 38 7.02 15.99 6.86
N LEU A 39 8.16 15.72 7.49
CA LEU A 39 9.34 15.25 6.76
C LEU A 39 9.11 13.86 6.14
N LYS A 40 8.44 12.95 6.86
CA LYS A 40 8.08 11.62 6.34
C LYS A 40 7.11 11.72 5.17
N THR A 41 6.15 12.65 5.19
CA THR A 41 5.20 12.84 4.08
C THR A 41 5.84 13.50 2.87
N LEU A 42 6.95 14.23 3.01
CA LEU A 42 7.69 14.80 1.89
C LEU A 42 8.72 13.84 1.31
N ALA A 43 9.29 12.95 2.15
CA ALA A 43 10.33 12.03 1.73
C ALA A 43 9.79 10.89 0.85
N ARG A 44 10.55 10.53 -0.19
CA ARG A 44 10.29 9.35 -1.02
C ARG A 44 10.81 8.06 -0.36
N LEU A 45 11.89 8.16 0.40
CA LEU A 45 12.50 7.08 1.16
C LEU A 45 12.79 7.58 2.57
N VAL A 46 12.28 6.88 3.57
CA VAL A 46 12.58 7.14 4.98
C VAL A 46 13.19 5.88 5.57
N VAL A 47 14.36 6.02 6.19
CA VAL A 47 15.01 4.93 6.94
C VAL A 47 15.07 5.37 8.40
N ALA A 48 14.32 4.68 9.25
CA ALA A 48 14.29 4.92 10.68
C ALA A 48 15.01 3.80 11.41
N LEU A 49 16.12 4.13 12.06
CA LEU A 49 16.86 3.21 12.91
C LEU A 49 16.18 3.14 14.27
N GLN A 50 15.93 1.91 14.73
CA GLN A 50 15.36 1.61 16.03
C GLN A 50 16.24 0.57 16.73
N PRO A 51 16.43 0.65 18.05
CA PRO A 51 17.02 -0.44 18.81
C PRO A 51 16.15 -1.70 18.61
N GLY A 52 16.74 -2.81 18.22
CA GLY A 52 16.02 -4.07 18.08
C GLY A 52 15.61 -4.65 19.44
N PRO A 53 14.73 -5.66 19.45
CA PRO A 53 14.28 -6.30 20.68
C PRO A 53 15.51 -6.81 21.44
N ARG A 54 15.61 -6.43 22.72
CA ARG A 54 16.68 -6.88 23.61
C ARG A 54 16.52 -8.38 23.84
N SER A 55 17.13 -9.20 22.99
CA SER A 55 17.34 -10.61 23.31
C SER A 55 18.29 -10.66 24.50
N GLY A 56 17.79 -11.15 25.63
CA GLY A 56 18.60 -11.32 26.83
C GLY A 56 19.81 -12.21 26.54
N ARG A 57 20.94 -11.85 27.16
CA ARG A 57 22.23 -12.57 27.21
C ARG A 57 23.20 -12.24 26.06
N GLY A 58 24.08 -11.28 26.36
CA GLY A 58 25.53 -11.40 26.20
C GLY A 58 26.12 -11.56 24.79
N VAL A 59 27.00 -10.61 24.48
CA VAL A 59 28.10 -10.67 23.49
C VAL A 59 27.75 -10.18 22.07
N GLU A 60 28.34 -9.04 21.76
CA GLU A 60 28.62 -8.41 20.46
C GLU A 60 27.47 -8.24 19.44
N GLY A 61 27.05 -6.97 19.31
CA GLY A 61 26.16 -6.51 18.25
C GLY A 61 24.70 -6.63 18.63
N THR A 62 24.21 -5.71 19.47
CA THR A 62 22.76 -5.58 19.71
C THR A 62 22.06 -5.47 18.35
N PRO A 63 21.13 -6.38 17.99
CA PRO A 63 20.43 -6.28 16.73
C PRO A 63 19.70 -4.95 16.69
N GLN A 64 19.89 -4.20 15.60
CA GLN A 64 19.16 -2.97 15.32
C GLN A 64 18.11 -3.26 14.25
N THR A 65 17.01 -2.52 14.31
CA THR A 65 15.92 -2.62 13.34
C THR A 65 15.91 -1.36 12.49
N ALA A 66 15.94 -1.51 11.17
CA ALA A 66 15.72 -0.42 10.21
C ALA A 66 14.30 -0.54 9.68
N ALA A 67 13.46 0.42 10.00
CA ALA A 67 12.17 0.58 9.33
C ALA A 67 12.37 1.43 8.07
N ILE A 68 12.15 0.82 6.92
CA ILE A 68 12.30 1.44 5.60
C ILE A 68 10.91 1.68 5.03
N LEU A 69 10.63 2.94 4.69
CA LEU A 69 9.39 3.36 4.05
C LEU A 69 9.72 3.97 2.69
N HIS A 70 9.25 3.34 1.61
CA HIS A 70 9.51 3.75 0.23
C HIS A 70 8.20 4.03 -0.53
N ARG A 71 8.12 5.20 -1.15
CA ARG A 71 6.99 5.62 -1.98
C ARG A 71 7.31 5.40 -3.45
N LYS A 72 6.54 4.52 -4.12
CA LYS A 72 6.66 4.25 -5.56
C LYS A 72 5.89 5.28 -6.38
N ARG A 73 6.13 5.34 -7.69
CA ARG A 73 5.33 6.15 -8.63
C ARG A 73 3.93 5.53 -8.73
N GLY A 74 2.90 6.30 -8.37
CA GLY A 74 1.51 5.82 -8.31
C GLY A 74 1.06 5.42 -6.91
N ASN A 75 1.08 6.36 -5.96
CA ASN A 75 0.54 6.29 -4.58
C ASN A 75 0.80 5.03 -3.72
N GLN A 76 1.55 4.04 -4.21
CA GLN A 76 1.82 2.78 -3.53
C GLN A 76 2.96 2.99 -2.54
N LEU A 77 2.65 2.78 -1.27
CA LEU A 77 3.60 2.82 -0.16
C LEU A 77 4.11 1.40 0.10
N LEU A 78 5.41 1.17 -0.12
CA LEU A 78 6.08 -0.05 0.29
C LEU A 78 6.73 0.18 1.66
N GLN A 79 6.24 -0.52 2.67
CA GLN A 79 6.82 -0.50 4.01
C GLN A 79 7.54 -1.83 4.26
N LYS A 80 8.83 -1.75 4.59
CA LYS A 80 9.71 -2.89 4.84
C LYS A 80 10.45 -2.68 6.15
N THR A 81 10.50 -3.70 7.00
CA THR A 81 11.27 -3.62 8.26
C THR A 81 12.38 -4.65 8.19
N GLU A 82 13.63 -4.21 8.27
CA GLU A 82 14.81 -5.07 8.17
C GLU A 82 15.55 -5.11 9.50
N LEU A 83 16.02 -6.29 9.88
CA LEU A 83 16.92 -6.47 11.02
C LEU A 83 18.36 -6.49 10.52
N PHE A 84 19.23 -5.75 11.20
CA PHE A 84 20.65 -5.73 10.88
C PHE A 84 21.49 -5.60 12.16
N SER A 85 22.75 -6.02 12.10
CA SER A 85 23.75 -5.70 13.10
C SER A 85 24.91 -4.95 12.46
N ILE A 86 25.39 -3.92 13.17
CA ILE A 86 26.61 -3.19 12.81
C ILE A 86 27.75 -3.84 13.59
N LEU A 87 28.64 -4.50 12.86
CA LEU A 87 29.86 -5.08 13.39
C LEU A 87 30.89 -3.97 13.70
N PRO A 88 31.86 -4.22 14.59
CA PRO A 88 33.01 -3.35 14.77
C PRO A 88 33.68 -3.06 13.42
N GLY A 89 33.95 -1.79 13.11
CA GLY A 89 34.47 -1.37 11.80
C GLY A 89 33.41 -1.00 10.76
N PHE A 90 32.16 -0.73 11.17
CA PHE A 90 31.04 -0.35 10.29
C PHE A 90 30.62 -1.46 9.30
N GLY A 91 30.93 -2.72 9.60
CA GLY A 91 30.48 -3.86 8.81
C GLY A 91 28.97 -4.06 8.97
N PHE A 92 28.22 -4.06 7.87
CA PHE A 92 26.78 -4.27 7.89
C PHE A 92 26.45 -5.75 7.72
N LYS A 93 25.71 -6.33 8.68
CA LYS A 93 25.18 -7.70 8.58
C LYS A 93 23.66 -7.66 8.57
N PHE A 94 23.08 -8.08 7.45
CA PHE A 94 21.64 -8.29 7.34
C PHE A 94 21.24 -9.57 8.09
N LEU A 95 20.25 -9.47 8.98
CA LEU A 95 19.76 -10.56 9.82
C LEU A 95 18.40 -11.11 9.37
N GLY A 96 17.70 -10.42 8.47
CA GLY A 96 16.41 -10.84 7.92
C GLY A 96 15.38 -9.72 7.83
N GLU A 97 14.23 -10.03 7.26
CA GLU A 97 13.08 -9.12 7.16
C GLU A 97 12.07 -9.46 8.26
N LEU A 98 11.61 -8.44 9.00
CA LEU A 98 10.46 -8.58 9.87
C LEU A 98 9.19 -8.36 9.06
N PRO A 99 8.12 -9.14 9.34
CA PRO A 99 6.82 -8.89 8.74
C PRO A 99 6.39 -7.44 9.03
N PRO A 100 5.66 -6.81 8.11
CA PRO A 100 5.18 -5.45 8.30
C PRO A 100 4.39 -5.39 9.61
N LYS A 101 4.76 -4.42 10.46
CA LYS A 101 4.13 -4.22 11.78
C LYS A 101 2.64 -3.90 11.57
N GLY A 102 1.82 -4.93 11.71
CA GLY A 102 0.44 -5.01 11.25
C GLY A 102 -0.08 -6.45 11.12
N VAL A 103 0.82 -7.44 11.10
CA VAL A 103 0.46 -8.86 11.22
C VAL A 103 0.93 -9.37 12.59
N SER A 104 0.01 -9.45 13.56
CA SER A 104 0.19 -10.19 14.81
C SER A 104 0.28 -11.68 14.47
N ARG A 105 1.52 -12.20 14.37
CA ARG A 105 1.83 -13.63 14.34
C ARG A 105 2.11 -14.07 15.77
N GLU A 106 1.05 -14.47 16.45
CA GLU A 106 1.13 -15.63 17.33
C GLU A 106 1.01 -16.85 16.41
N ASP A 107 1.70 -17.94 16.73
CA ASP A 107 1.82 -19.21 15.98
C ASP A 107 3.03 -19.33 15.04
N GLU A 108 4.22 -19.42 15.65
CA GLU A 108 5.25 -20.37 15.18
C GLU A 108 5.41 -21.46 16.25
N ALA A 109 4.75 -22.60 16.04
CA ALA A 109 5.15 -23.89 16.58
C ALA A 109 4.56 -25.00 15.70
N GLU A 110 5.34 -26.06 15.52
CA GLU A 110 5.03 -27.33 14.86
C GLU A 110 5.22 -27.36 13.33
N GLU A 111 6.50 -27.53 12.97
CA GLU A 111 6.99 -28.15 11.75
C GLU A 111 6.68 -29.67 11.79
N GLY A 112 6.02 -30.20 10.75
CA GLY A 112 5.98 -31.64 10.46
C GLY A 112 4.62 -32.34 10.47
N ARG A 113 3.80 -32.14 9.41
CA ARG A 113 2.93 -33.21 8.86
C ARG A 113 2.40 -32.86 7.47
N GLU A 114 2.29 -33.88 6.63
CA GLU A 114 1.64 -33.97 5.30
C GLU A 114 0.48 -32.97 5.05
N PRO A 115 0.28 -32.50 3.79
CA PRO A 115 -0.71 -31.48 3.46
C PRO A 115 -2.12 -32.07 3.55
N THR A 116 -2.69 -32.13 4.75
CA THR A 116 -4.14 -32.04 4.85
C THR A 116 -4.51 -30.66 4.33
N ALA A 117 -5.48 -30.58 3.43
CA ALA A 117 -5.98 -29.32 2.88
C ALA A 117 -6.50 -28.44 4.03
N VAL A 118 -5.60 -27.70 4.67
CA VAL A 118 -5.95 -26.71 5.67
C VAL A 118 -6.64 -25.62 4.88
N ASP A 119 -7.95 -25.51 5.11
CA ASP A 119 -8.76 -24.47 4.53
C ASP A 119 -8.08 -23.10 4.79
N PRO A 120 -7.58 -22.42 3.75
CA PRO A 120 -6.82 -21.18 3.92
C PRO A 120 -7.67 -20.07 4.55
N THR A 121 -8.99 -20.26 4.61
CA THR A 121 -9.94 -19.33 5.21
C THR A 121 -10.15 -19.54 6.72
N ALA A 122 -9.61 -20.61 7.31
CA ALA A 122 -9.89 -20.99 8.71
C ALA A 122 -9.30 -20.04 9.77
N ARG A 123 -8.31 -19.20 9.42
CA ARG A 123 -7.61 -18.27 10.33
C ARG A 123 -7.87 -16.80 10.02
N LEU A 124 -8.99 -16.49 9.37
CA LEU A 124 -9.34 -15.11 9.08
C LEU A 124 -10.19 -14.54 10.22
N THR A 125 -9.90 -13.30 10.62
CA THR A 125 -10.72 -12.54 11.59
C THR A 125 -12.06 -12.11 11.01
N PHE A 126 -12.32 -12.43 9.74
CA PHE A 126 -13.55 -12.16 9.00
C PHE A 126 -13.90 -13.37 8.14
N ASN A 127 -15.19 -13.59 7.91
CA ASN A 127 -15.67 -14.74 7.17
C ASN A 127 -15.60 -14.47 5.66
N LEU A 128 -14.91 -15.32 4.91
CA LEU A 128 -14.87 -15.28 3.44
C LEU A 128 -15.99 -16.13 2.80
N ARG A 129 -16.68 -16.96 3.57
CA ARG A 129 -17.78 -17.79 3.10
C ARG A 129 -19.10 -17.16 3.51
N LEU A 130 -19.98 -16.98 2.55
CA LEU A 130 -21.37 -16.66 2.87
C LEU A 130 -22.07 -17.95 3.29
N THR A 131 -22.76 -17.92 4.41
CA THR A 131 -23.78 -18.92 4.72
C THR A 131 -24.92 -18.80 3.71
N GLU A 132 -25.70 -19.86 3.52
CA GLU A 132 -26.82 -19.84 2.56
C GLU A 132 -27.83 -18.72 2.88
N ALA A 133 -28.04 -18.43 4.17
CA ALA A 133 -28.86 -17.31 4.62
C ALA A 133 -28.28 -15.94 4.22
N GLU A 134 -26.97 -15.75 4.34
CA GLU A 134 -26.31 -14.50 3.94
C GLU A 134 -26.27 -14.33 2.42
N ARG A 135 -26.10 -15.43 1.68
CA ARG A 135 -26.18 -15.44 0.21
C ARG A 135 -27.56 -14.99 -0.25
N GLN A 136 -28.61 -15.61 0.30
CA GLN A 136 -29.98 -15.25 -0.02
C GLN A 136 -30.32 -13.81 0.39
N ALA A 137 -29.82 -13.36 1.55
CA ALA A 137 -29.98 -11.96 1.97
C ALA A 137 -29.32 -11.01 0.97
N ARG A 138 -28.07 -11.28 0.54
CA ARG A 138 -27.33 -10.46 -0.44
C ARG A 138 -28.03 -10.42 -1.80
N GLU A 139 -28.56 -11.54 -2.28
CA GLU A 139 -29.33 -11.61 -3.54
C GLU A 139 -30.65 -10.86 -3.46
N SER A 140 -31.26 -10.78 -2.27
CA SER A 140 -32.50 -10.03 -2.06
C SER A 140 -32.31 -8.52 -1.93
N VAL A 141 -31.07 -8.03 -1.77
CA VAL A 141 -30.80 -6.59 -1.67
C VAL A 141 -31.01 -5.95 -3.04
N PRO A 142 -31.95 -4.99 -3.17
CA PRO A 142 -32.17 -4.30 -4.43
C PRO A 142 -30.93 -3.46 -4.79
N LEU A 143 -30.40 -3.69 -5.98
CA LEU A 143 -29.28 -2.91 -6.48
C LEU A 143 -29.73 -1.45 -6.73
N PRO A 144 -28.94 -0.45 -6.30
CA PRO A 144 -29.19 0.93 -6.65
C PRO A 144 -29.27 1.09 -8.18
N TYR A 145 -30.25 1.85 -8.66
CA TYR A 145 -30.48 2.12 -10.09
C TYR A 145 -30.85 0.92 -10.97
N HIS A 146 -30.96 -0.30 -10.42
CA HIS A 146 -31.48 -1.46 -11.14
C HIS A 146 -33.01 -1.50 -11.02
N PHE A 147 -33.69 -0.80 -11.92
CA PHE A 147 -35.14 -0.78 -11.97
C PHE A 147 -35.70 -2.06 -12.61
N SER A 148 -36.90 -2.49 -12.19
CA SER A 148 -37.65 -3.54 -12.91
C SER A 148 -37.99 -3.07 -14.32
N GLU A 149 -38.25 -4.00 -15.25
CA GLU A 149 -38.61 -3.65 -16.63
C GLU A 149 -39.85 -2.74 -16.69
N GLU A 150 -40.82 -2.91 -15.79
CA GLU A 150 -42.00 -2.04 -15.75
C GLU A 150 -41.62 -0.62 -15.31
N LYS A 151 -40.71 -0.47 -14.34
CA LYS A 151 -40.24 0.84 -13.86
C LYS A 151 -39.29 1.50 -14.86
N LYS A 152 -38.43 0.73 -15.55
CA LYS A 152 -37.63 1.23 -16.68
C LYS A 152 -38.55 1.76 -17.78
N SER A 153 -39.55 0.96 -18.16
CA SER A 153 -40.52 1.34 -19.18
C SER A 153 -41.32 2.57 -18.77
N SER A 154 -41.79 2.64 -17.52
CA SER A 154 -42.52 3.81 -17.03
C SER A 154 -41.67 5.08 -16.97
N LEU A 155 -40.39 4.99 -16.55
CA LEU A 155 -39.48 6.14 -16.56
C LEU A 155 -39.17 6.61 -17.99
N LEU A 156 -38.95 5.67 -18.91
CA LEU A 156 -38.66 5.95 -20.33
C LEU A 156 -39.90 6.41 -21.11
N GLN A 157 -41.11 6.00 -20.72
CA GLN A 157 -42.37 6.35 -21.40
C GLN A 157 -42.87 7.77 -21.07
N THR A 158 -42.30 8.46 -20.08
CA THR A 158 -42.71 9.84 -19.75
C THR A 158 -42.24 10.91 -20.74
N SER A 159 -41.39 10.55 -21.71
CA SER A 159 -41.04 11.41 -22.83
C SER A 159 -41.56 10.80 -24.14
N THR A 160 -42.64 11.38 -24.68
CA THR A 160 -43.10 11.17 -26.07
C THR A 160 -42.05 11.62 -27.11
N GLU A 161 -40.88 12.08 -26.67
CA GLU A 161 -39.73 12.45 -27.49
C GLU A 161 -38.66 11.36 -27.36
N GLU A 162 -38.48 10.56 -28.41
CA GLU A 162 -37.34 9.65 -28.56
C GLU A 162 -36.05 10.48 -28.56
N GLY A 163 -35.43 10.65 -27.38
CA GLY A 163 -34.10 11.24 -27.26
C GLY A 163 -33.07 10.33 -27.92
N LYS A 164 -32.82 10.54 -29.21
CA LYS A 164 -31.77 9.83 -29.95
C LYS A 164 -30.41 10.35 -29.48
N ILE A 165 -29.67 9.50 -28.78
CA ILE A 165 -28.28 9.76 -28.44
C ILE A 165 -27.45 9.44 -29.68
N TYR A 166 -26.97 10.48 -30.34
CA TYR A 166 -26.02 10.36 -31.44
C TYR A 166 -24.62 10.36 -30.86
N TYR A 167 -23.96 9.21 -30.92
CA TYR A 167 -22.57 9.07 -30.56
C TYR A 167 -21.71 9.13 -31.82
N GLU A 168 -20.77 10.07 -31.86
CA GLU A 168 -19.72 10.14 -32.88
C GLU A 168 -18.41 9.71 -32.23
N PRO A 169 -17.83 8.54 -32.60
CA PRO A 169 -16.54 8.12 -32.08
C PRO A 169 -15.49 9.17 -32.42
N ASP A 170 -14.78 9.66 -31.41
CA ASP A 170 -13.64 10.56 -31.60
C ASP A 170 -12.32 9.78 -31.62
N ALA A 171 -11.22 10.46 -31.95
CA ALA A 171 -9.91 9.83 -32.04
C ALA A 171 -9.31 9.43 -30.67
N ALA A 172 -9.99 9.76 -29.57
CA ALA A 172 -9.64 9.34 -28.21
C ALA A 172 -10.51 8.18 -27.72
N ASP A 173 -11.48 7.73 -28.52
CA ASP A 173 -12.27 6.54 -28.29
C ASP A 173 -11.48 5.32 -28.77
N ASP A 174 -10.49 4.94 -27.96
CA ASP A 174 -9.77 3.70 -28.12
C ASP A 174 -10.69 2.54 -27.77
N PHE A 175 -11.36 1.98 -28.79
CA PHE A 175 -11.77 0.58 -28.74
C PHE A 175 -10.49 -0.25 -28.64
N ASP A 176 -9.98 -0.43 -27.42
CA ASP A 176 -8.96 -1.41 -27.15
C ASP A 176 -9.61 -2.79 -27.23
N ASP A 177 -9.28 -3.54 -28.29
CA ASP A 177 -9.63 -4.97 -28.39
C ASP A 177 -8.84 -5.83 -27.37
N GLU A 178 -8.17 -5.20 -26.41
CA GLU A 178 -7.36 -5.84 -25.37
C GLU A 178 -8.29 -6.17 -24.20
N ASP A 179 -8.96 -7.32 -24.29
CA ASP A 179 -9.89 -7.79 -23.27
C ASP A 179 -9.16 -7.88 -21.92
N PRO A 180 -9.52 -7.07 -20.91
CA PRO A 180 -8.83 -7.07 -19.63
C PRO A 180 -9.03 -8.37 -18.83
N ASP A 181 -9.84 -9.30 -19.33
CA ASP A 181 -10.04 -10.63 -18.76
C ASP A 181 -9.24 -11.77 -19.44
N ASP A 182 -8.54 -11.51 -20.56
CA ASP A 182 -7.82 -12.54 -21.34
C ASP A 182 -6.58 -13.09 -20.61
N ASP A 183 -6.08 -12.36 -19.61
CA ASP A 183 -5.01 -12.78 -18.69
C ASP A 183 -5.55 -13.46 -17.40
N LEU A 184 -6.87 -13.63 -17.26
CA LEU A 184 -7.50 -14.24 -16.08
C LEU A 184 -7.69 -15.76 -16.25
N ASP A 185 -6.61 -16.51 -16.14
CA ASP A 185 -6.69 -17.96 -15.92
C ASP A 185 -7.28 -18.26 -14.53
N VAL A 186 -8.52 -18.76 -14.47
CA VAL A 186 -9.20 -19.29 -13.26
C VAL A 186 -9.13 -20.81 -13.14
#